data_AF-T1FYJ2-F1
#
_entry.id   AF-T1FYJ2-F1
#
_cell.length_a   1.000
_cell.length_b   1.000
_cell.length_c   1.000
_cell.angle_alpha   90.00
_cell.angle_beta   90.00
_cell.angle_gamma   90.00
#
_symmetry.space_group_name_H-M   'P 1'
#
loop_
_entity.id
_entity.type
_entity.pdbx_description
1 polymer ?
#
loop_
_entity_poly.entity_id
_entity_poly.type
_entity_poly.pdbx_seq_one_letter_code
_entity_poly.pdbx_strand_id
1 'polypeptide(L)'
;YDRHLPMSNDQSTIYKMKETYWTTKQVVMKKLGKKEDEHIVASDSELDAKLEVFKAIQKSSTDLLRVIEKYQERICVLSREENAMGRLLKTESQHDKTRAGKMMAAVGKAQSFSSQQMLQLRAPLVRLYQEVETFRHRAITDTMITINRMEAARTEYRGTLLWMKDVSNELDPDTTKQLQKFRAVQAQVKKTKSKFDKLKLDVMQKVDLLAASRCNMFSQVLAKYQSTLLHFWEKTSVRMTAVAESFKGYQYYEFNMLKVDARRFRFSLFFSVLYLLFLLLFNVGQGW
;
A
#
# COMPACT_ATOMS: atom_id res chain seq x y z
N TYR A 1 7.17 -4.80 60.24
CA TYR A 1 8.62 -4.78 60.05
C TYR A 1 9.02 -6.08 59.36
N ASP A 2 9.25 -6.05 58.04
CA ASP A 2 10.54 -6.49 57.48
C ASP A 2 10.62 -6.04 56.02
N ARG A 3 11.59 -5.18 55.76
CA ARG A 3 11.78 -4.40 54.53
C ARG A 3 13.06 -4.95 53.91
N HIS A 4 12.94 -5.59 52.75
CA HIS A 4 14.06 -6.03 51.90
C HIS A 4 15.10 -6.97 52.55
N LEU A 5 14.80 -8.27 52.55
CA LEU A 5 15.88 -9.26 52.49
C LEU A 5 16.54 -9.18 51.10
N PRO A 6 17.86 -8.93 51.00
CA PRO A 6 18.55 -9.00 49.72
C PRO A 6 18.51 -10.46 49.25
N MET A 7 17.82 -10.71 48.14
CA MET A 7 17.94 -11.97 47.42
C MET A 7 19.42 -12.18 47.10
N SER A 8 20.00 -13.28 47.59
CA SER A 8 21.37 -13.68 47.25
C SER A 8 21.57 -13.67 45.73
N ASN A 9 22.76 -13.30 45.27
CA ASN A 9 23.06 -13.12 43.84
C ASN A 9 22.76 -14.39 43.01
N ASP A 10 22.89 -15.57 43.62
CA ASP A 10 22.53 -16.86 43.05
C ASP A 10 21.01 -17.06 42.93
N GLN A 11 20.22 -16.71 43.95
CA GLN A 11 18.75 -16.75 43.85
C GLN A 11 18.21 -15.78 42.81
N SER A 12 18.82 -14.60 42.66
CA SER A 12 18.50 -13.64 41.60
C SER A 12 18.77 -14.20 40.19
N THR A 13 19.90 -14.89 40.03
CA THR A 13 20.29 -15.52 38.75
C THR A 13 19.35 -16.69 38.38
N ILE A 14 19.04 -17.56 39.35
CA ILE A 14 18.06 -18.64 39.19
C ILE A 14 16.68 -18.08 38.85
N TYR A 15 16.28 -16.97 39.45
CA TYR A 15 14.99 -16.33 39.18
C TYR A 15 14.91 -15.79 37.74
N LYS A 16 15.96 -15.12 37.25
CA LYS A 16 16.07 -14.66 35.86
C LYS A 16 16.08 -15.82 34.85
N MET A 17 16.76 -16.92 35.18
CA MET A 17 16.73 -18.14 34.36
C MET A 17 15.31 -18.70 34.25
N LYS A 18 14.55 -18.75 35.34
CA LYS A 18 13.15 -19.20 35.32
C LYS A 18 12.27 -18.28 34.47
N GLU A 19 12.42 -16.96 34.61
CA GLU A 19 11.70 -15.99 33.78
C GLU A 19 11.97 -16.19 32.27
N THR A 20 13.24 -16.41 31.92
CA THR A 20 13.67 -16.67 30.53
C THR A 20 13.12 -18.00 30.02
N TYR A 21 13.14 -19.04 30.86
CA TYR A 21 12.55 -20.34 30.54
C TYR A 21 11.07 -20.23 30.21
N TRP A 22 10.27 -19.57 31.05
CA TRP A 22 8.82 -19.46 30.85
C TRP A 22 8.45 -18.60 29.64
N THR A 23 9.21 -17.52 29.40
CA THR A 23 9.08 -16.71 28.19
C THR A 23 9.39 -17.54 26.94
N THR A 24 10.47 -18.32 26.97
CA THR A 24 10.86 -19.21 25.86
C THR A 24 9.82 -20.31 25.64
N LYS A 25 9.28 -20.89 26.73
CA LYS A 25 8.21 -21.90 26.68
C LYS A 25 6.97 -21.32 26.00
N GLN A 26 6.58 -20.09 26.32
CA GLN A 26 5.46 -19.41 25.67
C GLN A 26 5.68 -19.23 24.16
N VAL A 27 6.90 -18.83 23.75
CA VAL A 27 7.25 -18.72 22.31
C VAL A 27 7.09 -20.07 21.61
N VAL A 28 7.59 -21.15 22.22
CA VAL A 28 7.50 -22.50 21.65
C VAL A 28 6.04 -22.97 21.58
N MET A 29 5.24 -22.73 22.63
CA MET A 29 3.81 -23.08 22.64
C MET A 29 3.04 -22.39 21.51
N LYS A 30 3.27 -21.09 21.31
CA LYS A 30 2.68 -20.32 20.21
C LYS A 30 3.07 -20.89 18.84
N LYS A 31 4.36 -21.21 18.64
CA LYS A 31 4.86 -21.80 17.38
C LYS A 31 4.29 -23.19 17.09
N LEU A 32 4.06 -24.00 18.12
CA LEU A 32 3.48 -25.34 18.00
C LEU A 32 1.95 -25.34 17.92
N GLY A 33 1.30 -24.17 17.93
CA GLY A 33 -0.16 -24.05 17.83
C GLY A 33 -0.91 -24.61 19.04
N LYS A 34 -0.27 -24.67 20.22
CA LYS A 34 -0.97 -25.10 21.44
C LYS A 34 -2.02 -24.06 21.83
N LYS A 35 -3.20 -24.53 22.24
CA LYS A 35 -4.29 -23.64 22.69
C LYS A 35 -3.83 -22.79 23.89
N GLU A 36 -4.04 -21.49 23.78
CA GLU A 36 -3.83 -20.53 24.84
C GLU A 36 -5.14 -20.29 25.60
N ASP A 37 -5.05 -19.65 26.77
CA ASP A 37 -6.22 -19.30 27.57
C ASP A 37 -7.16 -18.37 26.80
N GLU A 38 -8.43 -18.78 26.67
CA GLU A 38 -9.44 -18.10 25.85
C GLU A 38 -9.72 -16.68 26.36
N HIS A 39 -9.68 -16.43 27.67
CA HIS A 39 -9.92 -15.11 28.23
C HIS A 39 -8.74 -14.16 27.95
N ILE A 40 -7.51 -14.68 27.98
CA ILE A 40 -6.33 -13.90 27.60
C ILE A 40 -6.43 -13.51 26.13
N VAL A 41 -6.77 -14.45 25.25
CA VAL A 41 -6.93 -14.18 23.81
C VAL A 41 -8.07 -13.19 23.56
N ALA A 42 -9.22 -13.35 24.23
CA ALA A 42 -10.34 -12.43 24.10
C ALA A 42 -9.98 -10.99 24.55
N SER A 43 -9.21 -10.85 25.64
CA SER A 43 -8.75 -9.54 26.14
C SER A 43 -7.83 -8.79 25.17
N ASP A 44 -7.25 -9.53 24.23
CA ASP A 44 -6.26 -9.08 23.27
C ASP A 44 -6.86 -8.68 21.91
N SER A 45 -8.15 -8.98 21.69
CA SER A 45 -8.90 -8.75 20.45
C SER A 45 -8.78 -7.33 19.89
N GLU A 46 -8.91 -6.31 20.74
CA GLU A 46 -8.82 -4.90 20.32
C GLU A 46 -7.42 -4.54 19.78
N LEU A 47 -6.38 -5.01 20.46
CA LEU A 47 -5.00 -4.82 20.03
C LEU A 47 -4.75 -5.57 18.72
N ASP A 48 -5.25 -6.80 18.60
CA ASP A 48 -5.08 -7.61 17.39
C ASP A 48 -5.75 -6.96 16.18
N ALA A 49 -6.97 -6.44 16.34
CA ALA A 49 -7.65 -5.66 15.31
C ALA A 49 -6.81 -4.45 14.87
N LYS A 50 -6.18 -3.75 15.83
CA LYS A 50 -5.30 -2.62 15.52
C LYS A 50 -4.03 -3.05 14.77
N LEU A 51 -3.45 -4.20 15.12
CA LEU A 51 -2.31 -4.75 14.39
C LEU A 51 -2.67 -5.11 12.95
N GLU A 52 -3.89 -5.58 12.69
CA GLU A 52 -4.37 -5.81 11.32
C GLU A 52 -4.49 -4.50 10.52
N VAL A 53 -4.94 -3.40 11.14
CA VAL A 53 -4.92 -2.08 10.50
C VAL A 53 -3.50 -1.68 10.11
N PHE A 54 -2.53 -1.85 11.02
CA PHE A 54 -1.12 -1.58 10.71
C PHE A 54 -0.61 -2.42 9.53
N LYS A 55 -0.87 -3.74 9.53
CA LYS A 55 -0.47 -4.64 8.44
C LYS A 55 -1.09 -4.22 7.10
N ALA A 56 -2.37 -3.86 7.11
CA ALA A 56 -3.06 -3.36 5.92
C ALA A 56 -2.40 -2.07 5.40
N ILE A 57 -2.05 -1.12 6.28
CA ILE A 57 -1.32 0.09 5.92
C ILE A 57 0.04 -0.23 5.30
N GLN A 58 0.83 -1.08 5.97
CA GLN A 58 2.16 -1.46 5.49
C GLN A 58 2.12 -2.14 4.12
N LYS A 59 1.22 -3.12 3.95
CA LYS A 59 1.07 -3.87 2.71
C LYS A 59 0.63 -2.96 1.57
N SER A 60 -0.46 -2.23 1.76
CA SER A 60 -1.02 -1.37 0.70
C SER A 60 -0.08 -0.22 0.31
N SER A 61 0.75 0.31 1.22
CA SER A 61 1.79 1.29 0.86
C SER A 61 2.90 0.67 0.00
N THR A 62 3.27 -0.58 0.24
CA THR A 62 4.27 -1.29 -0.57
C THR A 62 3.71 -1.62 -1.95
N ASP A 63 2.47 -2.12 -2.00
CA ASP A 63 1.79 -2.43 -3.26
C ASP A 63 1.61 -1.17 -4.12
N LEU A 64 1.27 -0.03 -3.48
CA LEU A 64 1.14 1.25 -4.16
C LEU A 64 2.44 1.71 -4.83
N LEU A 65 3.61 1.54 -4.19
CA LEU A 65 4.91 1.87 -4.82
C LEU A 65 5.11 1.09 -6.12
N ARG A 66 4.83 -0.23 -6.11
CA ARG A 66 4.95 -1.07 -7.31
C ARG A 66 3.99 -0.64 -8.40
N VAL A 67 2.75 -0.26 -8.02
CA VAL A 67 1.75 0.25 -8.97
C VAL A 67 2.22 1.56 -9.60
N ILE A 68 2.73 2.50 -8.80
CA ILE A 68 3.23 3.80 -9.29
C ILE A 68 4.42 3.61 -10.24
N GLU A 69 5.37 2.74 -9.89
CA GLU A 69 6.53 2.43 -10.72
C GLU A 69 6.11 1.87 -12.08
N LYS A 70 5.27 0.81 -12.06
CA LYS A 70 4.74 0.21 -13.29
C LYS A 70 3.95 1.23 -14.11
N TYR A 71 3.14 2.07 -13.47
CA TYR A 71 2.36 3.09 -14.16
C TYR A 71 3.24 4.13 -14.86
N GLN A 72 4.30 4.60 -14.21
CA GLN A 72 5.26 5.52 -14.82
C GLN A 72 5.99 4.90 -16.02
N GLU A 73 6.36 3.62 -15.94
CA GLU A 73 6.95 2.90 -17.07
C GLU A 73 5.96 2.84 -18.25
N ARG A 74 4.69 2.50 -17.97
CA ARG A 74 3.64 2.43 -19.00
C ARG A 74 3.36 3.77 -19.64
N ILE A 75 3.34 4.86 -18.87
CA ILE A 75 3.26 6.22 -19.42
C ILE A 75 4.41 6.48 -20.41
N CYS A 76 5.64 6.13 -20.04
CA CYS A 76 6.79 6.36 -20.93
C CYS A 76 6.71 5.53 -22.22
N VAL A 77 6.31 4.26 -22.13
CA VAL A 77 6.12 3.40 -23.30
C VAL A 77 5.00 3.98 -24.19
N LEU A 78 3.83 4.24 -23.62
CA LEU A 78 2.68 4.74 -24.37
C LEU A 78 2.98 6.09 -25.03
N SER A 79 3.64 7.01 -24.33
CA SER A 79 4.05 8.30 -24.90
C SER A 79 5.02 8.11 -26.08
N ARG A 80 5.94 7.15 -26.01
CA ARG A 80 6.87 6.88 -27.12
C ARG A 80 6.15 6.33 -28.34
N GLU A 81 5.27 5.35 -28.15
CA GLU A 81 4.49 4.73 -29.24
C GLU A 81 3.53 5.74 -29.87
N GLU A 82 2.80 6.52 -29.07
CA GLU A 82 1.91 7.56 -29.56
C GLU A 82 2.67 8.64 -30.34
N ASN A 83 3.86 9.04 -29.87
CA ASN A 83 4.68 9.99 -30.60
C ASN A 83 5.20 9.41 -31.91
N ALA A 84 5.64 8.14 -31.92
CA ALA A 84 6.08 7.46 -33.13
C ALA A 84 4.96 7.39 -34.19
N MET A 85 3.74 7.08 -33.75
CA MET A 85 2.54 7.12 -34.58
C MET A 85 2.26 8.53 -35.13
N GLY A 86 2.36 9.56 -34.28
CA GLY A 86 2.20 10.94 -34.72
C GLY A 86 3.24 11.37 -35.78
N ARG A 87 4.50 10.92 -35.64
CA ARG A 87 5.55 11.14 -36.65
C ARG A 87 5.28 10.39 -37.94
N LEU A 88 4.83 9.13 -37.85
CA LEU A 88 4.48 8.33 -39.02
C LEU A 88 3.39 9.01 -39.85
N LEU A 89 2.28 9.41 -39.22
CA LEU A 89 1.20 10.12 -39.93
C LEU A 89 1.68 11.42 -40.58
N LYS A 90 2.59 12.14 -39.92
CA LYS A 90 3.19 13.36 -40.49
C LYS A 90 4.07 13.04 -41.69
N THR A 91 4.83 11.94 -41.70
CA THR A 91 5.62 11.51 -42.85
C THR A 91 4.73 11.09 -44.02
N GLU A 92 3.73 10.22 -43.77
CA GLU A 92 2.80 9.77 -44.82
C GLU A 92 2.01 10.94 -45.44
N SER A 93 1.68 11.97 -44.64
CA SER A 93 1.01 13.17 -45.14
C SER A 93 1.78 13.94 -46.20
N GLN A 94 3.11 13.77 -46.28
CA GLN A 94 3.94 14.42 -47.30
C GLN A 94 3.81 13.72 -48.67
N HIS A 95 3.44 12.44 -48.66
CA HIS A 95 3.26 11.64 -49.87
C HIS A 95 1.83 11.71 -50.41
N ASP A 96 0.84 12.04 -49.57
CA ASP A 96 -0.56 12.18 -49.95
C ASP A 96 -0.97 13.66 -50.07
N LYS A 97 -1.17 14.16 -51.30
CA LYS A 97 -1.58 15.55 -51.56
C LYS A 97 -3.09 15.79 -51.39
N THR A 98 -3.87 14.74 -51.11
CA THR A 98 -5.33 14.83 -50.97
C THR A 98 -5.73 15.39 -49.60
N ARG A 99 -7.05 15.51 -49.36
CA ARG A 99 -7.58 15.89 -48.04
C ARG A 99 -7.22 14.87 -46.96
N ALA A 100 -7.01 13.59 -47.33
CA ALA A 100 -6.56 12.55 -46.41
C ALA A 100 -5.14 12.86 -45.89
N GLY A 101 -4.20 13.29 -46.73
CA GLY A 101 -2.88 13.74 -46.28
C GLY A 101 -2.96 14.93 -45.33
N LYS A 102 -3.78 15.94 -45.63
CA LYS A 102 -4.02 17.07 -44.69
C LYS A 102 -4.56 16.59 -43.33
N MET A 103 -5.45 15.60 -43.34
CA MET A 103 -5.98 14.98 -42.12
C MET A 103 -4.89 14.21 -41.35
N MET A 104 -4.07 13.41 -42.04
CA MET A 104 -2.94 12.70 -41.43
C MET A 104 -1.96 13.68 -40.77
N ALA A 105 -1.64 14.80 -41.41
CA ALA A 105 -0.77 15.83 -40.83
C ALA A 105 -1.36 16.43 -39.54
N ALA A 106 -2.65 16.77 -39.56
CA ALA A 106 -3.35 17.36 -38.42
C ALA A 106 -3.46 16.37 -37.24
N VAL A 107 -3.86 15.13 -37.51
CA VAL A 107 -3.92 14.05 -36.50
C VAL A 107 -2.53 13.74 -35.96
N GLY A 108 -1.52 13.64 -36.83
CA GLY A 108 -0.14 13.37 -36.41
C GLY A 108 0.40 14.44 -35.46
N LYS A 109 0.14 15.73 -35.76
CA LYS A 109 0.49 16.85 -34.86
C LYS A 109 -0.27 16.79 -33.52
N ALA A 110 -1.55 16.39 -33.54
CA ALA A 110 -2.35 16.24 -32.32
C ALA A 110 -1.84 15.09 -31.44
N GLN A 111 -1.52 13.92 -32.03
CA GLN A 111 -0.96 12.77 -31.32
C GLN A 111 0.43 13.05 -30.73
N SER A 112 1.34 13.66 -31.50
CA SER A 112 2.64 14.06 -30.97
C SER A 112 2.49 15.04 -29.80
N PHE A 113 1.51 15.94 -29.83
CA PHE A 113 1.24 16.83 -28.69
C PHE A 113 0.67 16.09 -27.49
N SER A 114 -0.32 15.22 -27.68
CA SER A 114 -0.90 14.44 -26.58
C SER A 114 0.18 13.61 -25.87
N SER A 115 1.06 12.96 -26.65
CA SER A 115 2.19 12.20 -26.09
C SER A 115 3.10 13.04 -25.18
N GLN A 116 3.35 14.31 -25.52
CA GLN A 116 4.15 15.26 -24.74
C GLN A 116 3.41 15.73 -23.48
N GLN A 117 2.09 15.96 -23.58
CA GLN A 117 1.29 16.32 -22.41
C GLN A 117 1.19 15.15 -21.43
N MET A 118 1.07 13.91 -21.91
CA MET A 118 1.02 12.72 -21.06
C MET A 118 2.32 12.52 -20.26
N LEU A 119 3.48 12.85 -20.83
CA LEU A 119 4.76 12.82 -20.11
C LEU A 119 4.80 13.77 -18.91
N GLN A 120 3.98 14.83 -18.89
CA GLN A 120 3.91 15.76 -17.75
C GLN A 120 3.34 15.09 -16.49
N LEU A 121 2.62 13.97 -16.63
CA LEU A 121 2.11 13.18 -15.50
C LEU A 121 3.26 12.55 -14.69
N ARG A 122 4.46 12.42 -15.26
CA ARG A 122 5.58 11.79 -14.57
C ARG A 122 6.03 12.58 -13.35
N ALA A 123 6.15 13.90 -13.45
CA ALA A 123 6.62 14.72 -12.34
C ALA A 123 5.80 14.55 -11.05
N PRO A 124 4.45 14.68 -11.07
CA PRO A 124 3.65 14.42 -9.86
C PRO A 124 3.66 12.95 -9.43
N LEU A 125 3.81 11.98 -10.35
CA LEU A 125 3.93 10.56 -9.99
C LEU A 125 5.25 10.23 -9.29
N VAL A 126 6.37 10.81 -9.72
CA VAL A 126 7.66 10.71 -9.02
C VAL A 126 7.53 11.27 -7.60
N ARG A 127 6.88 12.43 -7.46
CA ARG A 127 6.65 13.04 -6.15
C ARG A 127 5.80 12.13 -5.25
N LEU A 128 4.73 11.53 -5.80
CA LEU A 128 3.91 10.57 -5.08
C LEU A 128 4.70 9.34 -4.64
N TYR A 129 5.53 8.79 -5.52
CA TYR A 129 6.42 7.68 -5.18
C TYR A 129 7.32 8.03 -3.98
N GLN A 130 8.02 9.17 -4.04
CA GLN A 130 8.96 9.60 -3.00
C GLN A 130 8.30 9.81 -1.63
N GLU A 131 7.09 10.37 -1.62
CA GLU A 131 6.33 10.60 -0.39
C GLU A 131 5.88 9.28 0.24
N VAL A 132 5.32 8.35 -0.56
CA VAL A 132 4.95 7.01 -0.07
C VAL A 132 6.19 6.24 0.40
N GLU A 133 7.30 6.35 -0.30
CA GLU A 133 8.55 5.72 0.07
C GLU A 133 9.09 6.27 1.40
N THR A 134 9.07 7.58 1.58
CA THR A 134 9.48 8.24 2.83
C THR A 134 8.58 7.83 3.98
N PHE A 135 7.25 7.85 3.79
CA PHE A 135 6.29 7.39 4.77
C PHE A 135 6.55 5.95 5.21
N ARG A 136 6.89 5.07 4.26
CA ARG A 136 7.22 3.67 4.56
C ARG A 136 8.52 3.53 5.34
N HIS A 137 9.59 4.20 4.92
CA HIS A 137 10.89 4.09 5.58
C HIS A 137 10.91 4.75 6.96
N ARG A 138 10.15 5.82 7.17
CA ARG A 138 10.13 6.58 8.43
C ARG A 138 8.99 6.16 9.33
N ALA A 139 7.74 6.43 8.94
CA ALA A 139 6.59 6.28 9.82
C ALA A 139 6.19 4.81 10.06
N ILE A 140 6.16 4.00 9.00
CA ILE A 140 5.84 2.56 9.14
C ILE A 140 6.94 1.84 9.92
N THR A 141 8.22 2.09 9.63
CA THR A 141 9.34 1.48 10.36
C THR A 141 9.34 1.86 11.84
N ASP A 142 9.14 3.13 12.18
CA ASP A 142 9.06 3.58 13.58
C ASP A 142 7.90 2.89 14.33
N THR A 143 6.73 2.79 13.71
CA THR A 143 5.58 2.09 14.28
C THR A 143 5.86 0.59 14.47
N MET A 144 6.51 -0.04 13.48
CA MET A 144 6.92 -1.45 13.55
C MET A 144 7.85 -1.72 14.74
N ILE A 145 8.80 -0.82 15.02
CA ILE A 145 9.71 -0.96 16.17
C ILE A 145 8.91 -1.00 17.48
N THR A 146 7.93 -0.10 17.64
CA THR A 146 7.06 -0.09 18.84
C THR A 146 6.20 -1.35 18.92
N ILE A 147 5.64 -1.82 17.80
CA ILE A 147 4.88 -3.08 17.73
C ILE A 147 5.74 -4.27 18.15
N ASN A 148 6.98 -4.37 17.67
CA ASN A 148 7.88 -5.47 18.04
C ASN A 148 8.20 -5.47 19.54
N ARG A 149 8.40 -4.30 20.15
CA ARG A 149 8.60 -4.16 21.59
C ARG A 149 7.35 -4.58 22.38
N MET A 150 6.18 -4.20 21.88
CA MET A 150 4.90 -4.58 22.46
C MET A 150 4.67 -6.11 22.37
N GLU A 151 4.89 -6.74 21.22
CA GLU A 151 4.75 -8.20 21.04
C GLU A 151 5.71 -8.99 21.95
N ALA A 152 6.93 -8.47 22.14
CA ALA A 152 7.88 -9.04 23.09
C ALA A 152 7.34 -8.94 24.53
N ALA A 153 6.81 -7.78 24.94
CA ALA A 153 6.22 -7.59 26.26
C ALA A 153 4.95 -8.44 26.47
N ARG A 154 4.13 -8.62 25.43
CA ARG A 154 2.97 -9.53 25.44
C ARG A 154 3.40 -10.96 25.71
N THR A 155 4.43 -11.41 25.01
CA THR A 155 4.99 -12.77 25.16
C THR A 155 5.58 -12.98 26.55
N GLU A 156 6.31 -12.00 27.07
CA GLU A 156 6.85 -12.00 28.43
C GLU A 156 5.73 -12.10 29.49
N TYR A 157 4.69 -11.26 29.37
CA TYR A 157 3.52 -11.30 30.26
C TYR A 157 2.78 -12.65 30.20
N ARG A 158 2.56 -13.21 29.00
CA ARG A 158 1.93 -14.54 28.89
C ARG A 158 2.81 -15.66 29.46
N GLY A 159 4.13 -15.54 29.30
CA GLY A 159 5.10 -16.45 29.94
C GLY A 159 5.02 -16.39 31.47
N THR A 160 4.94 -15.21 32.07
CA THR A 160 4.82 -15.08 33.54
C THR A 160 3.47 -15.55 34.06
N LEU A 161 2.38 -15.41 33.29
CA LEU A 161 1.08 -16.01 33.63
C LEU A 161 1.12 -17.53 33.62
N LEU A 162 1.78 -18.15 32.63
CA LEU A 162 2.00 -19.59 32.60
C LEU A 162 2.80 -20.06 33.83
N TRP A 163 3.84 -19.29 34.20
CA TRP A 163 4.60 -19.57 35.41
C TRP A 163 3.73 -19.47 36.67
N MET A 164 2.89 -18.44 36.77
CA MET A 164 1.99 -18.26 37.91
C MET A 164 0.99 -19.41 38.01
N LYS A 165 0.44 -19.88 36.89
CA LYS A 165 -0.46 -21.04 36.84
C LYS A 165 0.23 -22.32 37.33
N ASP A 166 1.45 -22.57 36.86
CA ASP A 166 2.25 -23.73 37.26
C ASP A 166 2.53 -23.73 38.78
N VAL A 167 2.98 -22.59 39.33
CA VAL A 167 3.21 -22.45 40.76
C VAL A 167 1.92 -22.52 41.59
N SER A 168 0.78 -22.05 41.04
CA SER A 168 -0.51 -22.13 41.71
C SER A 168 -1.03 -23.57 41.83
N ASN A 169 -0.76 -24.42 40.84
CA ASN A 169 -1.18 -25.82 40.85
C ASN A 169 -0.40 -26.68 41.87
N GLU A 170 0.84 -26.27 42.17
CA GLU A 170 1.73 -26.94 43.13
C GLU A 170 1.63 -26.35 44.55
N LEU A 171 0.73 -25.38 44.78
CA LEU A 171 0.69 -24.60 46.02
C LEU A 171 -0.02 -25.34 47.15
N ASP A 172 0.75 -25.70 48.19
CA ASP A 172 0.28 -26.08 49.51
C ASP A 172 0.29 -24.84 50.44
N PRO A 173 -0.88 -24.35 50.91
CA PRO A 173 -0.99 -23.17 51.77
C PRO A 173 -0.22 -23.26 53.08
N ASP A 174 0.00 -24.47 53.59
CA ASP A 174 0.67 -24.71 54.87
C ASP A 174 2.20 -24.66 54.74
N THR A 175 2.72 -24.61 53.51
CA THR A 175 4.14 -24.52 53.23
C THR A 175 4.57 -23.06 52.96
N THR A 176 5.08 -22.37 53.99
CA THR A 176 5.53 -20.96 53.94
C THR A 176 6.44 -20.62 52.75
N LYS A 177 7.34 -21.53 52.35
CA LYS A 177 8.24 -21.33 51.20
C LYS A 177 7.52 -21.28 49.85
N GLN A 178 6.48 -22.08 49.67
CA GLN A 178 5.70 -22.09 48.43
C GLN A 178 4.82 -20.84 48.32
N LEU A 179 4.27 -20.38 49.44
CA LEU A 179 3.53 -19.11 49.50
C LEU A 179 4.43 -17.91 49.14
N GLN A 180 5.68 -17.89 49.61
CA GLN A 180 6.66 -16.87 49.23
C GLN A 180 7.00 -16.91 47.72
N LYS A 181 7.20 -18.12 47.15
CA LYS A 181 7.41 -18.32 45.70
C LYS A 181 6.22 -17.79 44.89
N PHE A 182 4.99 -18.12 45.30
CA PHE A 182 3.77 -17.64 44.64
C PHE A 182 3.66 -16.11 44.67
N ARG A 183 3.89 -15.49 45.83
CA ARG A 183 3.90 -14.01 45.96
C ARG A 183 4.95 -13.34 45.06
N ALA A 184 6.14 -13.93 44.93
CA ALA A 184 7.19 -13.42 44.05
C ALA A 184 6.77 -13.47 42.57
N VAL A 185 6.22 -14.60 42.12
CA VAL A 185 5.73 -14.75 40.74
C VAL A 185 4.54 -13.81 40.47
N GLN A 186 3.62 -13.68 41.43
CA GLN A 186 2.50 -12.74 41.32
C GLN A 186 2.97 -11.28 41.17
N ALA A 187 4.02 -10.87 41.89
CA ALA A 187 4.62 -9.55 41.72
C ALA A 187 5.21 -9.37 40.31
N GLN A 188 5.82 -10.41 39.75
CA GLN A 188 6.36 -10.39 38.39
C GLN A 188 5.26 -10.31 37.32
N VAL A 189 4.13 -11.00 37.52
CA VAL A 189 2.95 -10.89 36.65
C VAL A 189 2.43 -9.45 36.64
N LYS A 190 2.30 -8.80 37.81
CA LYS A 190 1.88 -7.39 37.88
C LYS A 190 2.84 -6.46 37.14
N LYS A 191 4.14 -6.67 37.30
CA LYS A 191 5.20 -5.88 36.64
C LYS A 191 5.16 -6.03 35.11
N THR A 192 5.13 -7.27 34.62
CA THR A 192 5.12 -7.56 33.17
C THR A 192 3.81 -7.14 32.52
N LYS A 193 2.68 -7.27 33.23
CA LYS A 193 1.39 -6.71 32.81
C LYS A 193 1.43 -5.20 32.61
N SER A 194 1.92 -4.46 33.62
CA SER A 194 2.01 -3.00 33.53
C SER A 194 2.87 -2.54 32.34
N LYS A 195 4.00 -3.24 32.08
CA LYS A 195 4.85 -3.00 30.90
C LYS A 195 4.10 -3.27 29.59
N PHE A 196 3.37 -4.38 29.51
CA PHE A 196 2.56 -4.74 28.34
C PHE A 196 1.44 -3.73 28.11
N ASP A 197 0.65 -3.40 29.13
CA ASP A 197 -0.49 -2.47 29.01
C ASP A 197 -0.04 -1.07 28.55
N LYS A 198 1.14 -0.59 29.02
CA LYS A 198 1.73 0.66 28.53
C LYS A 198 2.09 0.58 27.03
N LEU A 199 2.79 -0.47 26.61
CA LEU A 199 3.17 -0.66 25.22
C LEU A 199 1.96 -0.92 24.30
N LYS A 200 0.90 -1.56 24.81
CA LYS A 200 -0.38 -1.71 24.12
C LYS A 200 -0.95 -0.34 23.80
N LEU A 201 -1.04 0.56 24.78
CA LEU A 201 -1.53 1.93 24.56
C LEU A 201 -0.66 2.69 23.54
N ASP A 202 0.67 2.61 23.68
CA ASP A 202 1.62 3.25 22.76
C ASP A 202 1.40 2.78 21.30
N VAL A 203 1.20 1.46 21.09
CA VAL A 203 0.89 0.89 19.77
C VAL A 203 -0.44 1.41 19.24
N MET A 204 -1.50 1.40 20.07
CA MET A 204 -2.83 1.86 19.67
C MET A 204 -2.78 3.28 19.12
N GLN A 205 -2.17 4.19 19.88
CA GLN A 205 -2.03 5.59 19.51
C GLN A 205 -1.14 5.79 18.28
N LYS A 206 0.00 5.08 18.20
CA LYS A 206 0.90 5.19 17.04
C LYS A 206 0.23 4.72 15.75
N VAL A 207 -0.55 3.64 15.79
CA VAL A 207 -1.26 3.16 14.60
C VAL A 207 -2.33 4.15 14.16
N ASP A 208 -3.06 4.78 15.09
CA ASP A 208 -4.04 5.81 14.76
C ASP A 208 -3.39 7.05 14.14
N LEU A 209 -2.27 7.51 14.71
CA LEU A 209 -1.46 8.59 14.13
C LEU A 209 -0.88 8.23 12.75
N LEU A 210 -0.44 6.97 12.57
CA LEU A 210 0.06 6.48 11.29
C LEU A 210 -1.02 6.51 10.21
N ALA A 211 -2.25 6.10 10.55
CA ALA A 211 -3.40 6.16 9.65
C ALA A 211 -3.73 7.62 9.26
N ALA A 212 -3.80 8.52 10.24
CA ALA A 212 -4.05 9.94 10.00
C ALA A 212 -2.95 10.59 9.14
N SER A 213 -1.68 10.31 9.44
CA SER A 213 -0.52 10.79 8.68
C SER A 213 -0.58 10.34 7.22
N ARG A 214 -0.96 9.09 6.96
CA ARG A 214 -1.14 8.56 5.60
C ARG A 214 -2.22 9.33 4.83
N CYS A 215 -3.38 9.56 5.45
CA CYS A 215 -4.46 10.31 4.81
C CYS A 215 -4.04 11.74 4.46
N ASN A 216 -3.32 12.42 5.36
CA ASN A 216 -2.83 13.77 5.12
C ASN A 216 -1.77 13.82 4.00
N MET A 217 -0.86 12.85 3.96
CA MET A 217 0.11 12.73 2.85
C MET A 217 -0.62 12.58 1.52
N PHE A 218 -1.62 11.70 1.44
CA PHE A 218 -2.37 11.47 0.21
C PHE A 218 -3.21 12.66 -0.22
N SER A 219 -3.89 13.35 0.69
CA SER A 219 -4.72 14.51 0.34
C SER A 219 -3.90 15.62 -0.32
N GLN A 220 -2.66 15.82 0.11
CA GLN A 220 -1.76 16.83 -0.45
C GLN A 220 -1.16 16.41 -1.79
N VAL A 221 -0.62 15.19 -1.84
CA VAL A 221 0.16 14.72 -3.00
C VAL A 221 -0.72 14.32 -4.18
N LEU A 222 -1.87 13.68 -3.93
CA LEU A 222 -2.76 13.24 -5.01
C LEU A 222 -3.43 14.41 -5.72
N ALA A 223 -3.66 15.51 -5.03
CA ALA A 223 -4.26 16.72 -5.63
C ALA A 223 -3.45 17.20 -6.84
N LYS A 224 -2.11 17.20 -6.74
CA LYS A 224 -1.25 17.63 -7.85
C LYS A 224 -1.27 16.67 -9.03
N TYR A 225 -1.28 15.36 -8.75
CA TYR A 225 -1.42 14.34 -9.78
C TYR A 225 -2.77 14.47 -10.51
N GLN A 226 -3.88 14.56 -9.75
CA GLN A 226 -5.22 14.70 -10.30
C GLN A 226 -5.38 15.95 -11.16
N SER A 227 -4.90 17.10 -10.68
CA SER A 227 -4.93 18.35 -11.44
C SER A 227 -4.16 18.25 -12.76
N THR A 228 -2.99 17.59 -12.75
CA THR A 228 -2.18 17.40 -13.97
C THR A 228 -2.86 16.42 -14.93
N LEU A 229 -3.52 15.39 -14.41
CA LEU A 229 -4.28 14.42 -15.20
C LEU A 229 -5.48 15.06 -15.89
N LEU A 230 -6.24 15.89 -15.17
CA LEU A 230 -7.37 16.64 -15.74
C LEU A 230 -6.90 17.58 -16.86
N HIS A 231 -5.81 18.33 -16.61
CA HIS A 231 -5.24 19.23 -17.61
C HIS A 231 -4.76 18.50 -18.88
N PHE A 232 -4.18 17.30 -18.70
CA PHE A 232 -3.79 16.45 -19.82
C PHE A 232 -5.00 16.08 -20.70
N TRP A 233 -6.08 15.62 -20.08
CA TRP A 233 -7.30 15.24 -20.79
C TRP A 233 -7.98 16.44 -21.45
N GLU A 234 -8.09 17.56 -20.76
CA GLU A 234 -8.69 18.78 -21.28
C GLU A 234 -7.96 19.26 -22.54
N LYS A 235 -6.64 19.46 -22.46
CA LYS A 235 -5.83 19.91 -23.59
C LYS A 235 -5.84 18.95 -24.78
N THR A 236 -5.80 17.65 -24.50
CA THR A 236 -5.84 16.62 -25.55
C THR A 236 -7.20 16.61 -26.23
N SER A 237 -8.28 16.64 -25.45
CA SER A 237 -9.66 16.68 -25.95
C SER A 237 -9.90 17.89 -26.83
N VAL A 238 -9.59 19.10 -26.35
CA VAL A 238 -9.76 20.35 -27.12
C VAL A 238 -9.03 20.27 -28.47
N ARG A 239 -7.78 19.76 -28.47
CA ARG A 239 -7.01 19.64 -29.71
C ARG A 239 -7.57 18.58 -30.65
N MET A 240 -7.97 17.42 -30.15
CA MET A 240 -8.54 16.35 -30.96
C MET A 240 -9.91 16.75 -31.54
N THR A 241 -10.74 17.43 -30.76
CA THR A 241 -12.03 17.97 -31.20
C THR A 241 -11.83 18.99 -32.32
N ALA A 242 -10.88 19.93 -32.18
CA ALA A 242 -10.57 20.89 -33.23
C ALA A 242 -10.13 20.20 -34.55
N VAL A 243 -9.36 19.11 -34.45
CA VAL A 243 -9.03 18.28 -35.63
C VAL A 243 -10.29 17.65 -36.21
N ALA A 244 -11.12 17.01 -35.39
CA ALA A 244 -12.36 16.36 -35.86
C ALA A 244 -13.30 17.35 -36.56
N GLU A 245 -13.49 18.54 -36.00
CA GLU A 245 -14.33 19.60 -36.57
C GLU A 245 -13.78 20.11 -37.91
N SER A 246 -12.46 20.23 -38.04
CA SER A 246 -11.80 20.67 -39.29
C SER A 246 -12.06 19.74 -40.48
N PHE A 247 -12.42 18.48 -40.21
CA PHE A 247 -12.72 17.47 -41.24
C PHE A 247 -14.18 17.02 -41.25
N LYS A 248 -15.06 17.69 -40.49
CA LYS A 248 -16.51 17.45 -40.50
C LYS A 248 -17.07 17.66 -41.91
N GLY A 249 -18.00 16.79 -42.33
CA GLY A 249 -18.63 16.85 -43.65
C GLY A 249 -17.78 16.31 -44.81
N TYR A 250 -16.65 15.63 -44.55
CA TYR A 250 -15.96 14.87 -45.58
C TYR A 250 -16.72 13.56 -45.88
N GLN A 251 -17.36 13.48 -47.06
CA GLN A 251 -17.97 12.26 -47.59
C GLN A 251 -16.93 11.38 -48.31
N TYR A 252 -17.18 10.07 -48.30
CA TYR A 252 -16.36 9.03 -48.91
C TYR A 252 -16.09 9.29 -50.40
N TYR A 253 -14.89 8.87 -50.83
CA TYR A 253 -14.56 8.56 -52.22
C TYR A 253 -15.68 7.76 -52.88
N GLU A 254 -16.06 8.13 -54.11
CA GLU A 254 -16.69 7.22 -55.05
C GLU A 254 -15.80 5.99 -55.19
N PHE A 255 -16.24 4.85 -54.65
CA PHE A 255 -15.69 3.57 -55.03
C PHE A 255 -16.06 3.33 -56.50
N ASN A 256 -15.19 3.74 -57.43
CA ASN A 256 -15.09 2.99 -58.67
C ASN A 256 -14.63 1.59 -58.27
N MET A 257 -15.58 0.65 -58.24
CA MET A 257 -15.35 -0.78 -58.08
C MET A 257 -14.39 -1.24 -59.18
N LEU A 258 -13.09 -1.11 -58.94
CA LEU A 258 -12.10 -1.91 -59.64
C LEU A 258 -12.00 -3.21 -58.88
N LYS A 259 -12.52 -4.26 -59.52
CA LYS A 259 -12.38 -5.66 -59.11
C LYS A 259 -10.97 -5.93 -58.63
N VAL A 260 -10.89 -6.34 -57.36
CA VAL A 260 -9.98 -7.33 -56.77
C VAL A 260 -8.54 -7.30 -57.30
N ASP A 261 -7.62 -6.84 -56.46
CA ASP A 261 -6.47 -7.68 -56.13
C ASP A 261 -6.00 -7.45 -54.69
N ALA A 262 -5.94 -8.56 -53.96
CA ALA A 262 -5.67 -8.62 -52.53
C ALA A 262 -4.20 -8.25 -52.23
N ARG A 263 -3.98 -7.08 -51.60
CA ARG A 263 -2.91 -6.82 -50.61
C ARG A 263 -2.91 -5.35 -50.16
N ARG A 264 -3.68 -5.06 -49.10
CA ARG A 264 -3.54 -3.97 -48.11
C ARG A 264 -4.94 -3.58 -47.68
N PHE A 265 -5.21 -3.61 -46.37
CA PHE A 265 -5.76 -2.47 -45.61
C PHE A 265 -6.06 -2.90 -44.16
N ARG A 266 -5.04 -2.82 -43.31
CA ARG A 266 -5.21 -2.69 -41.85
C ARG A 266 -5.53 -1.22 -41.55
N PHE A 267 -6.79 -0.82 -41.71
CA PHE A 267 -7.27 0.50 -41.25
C PHE A 267 -8.54 0.41 -40.39
N SER A 268 -9.24 -0.73 -40.40
CA SER A 268 -10.45 -0.94 -39.58
C SER A 268 -10.14 -1.11 -38.08
N LEU A 269 -8.94 -1.57 -37.72
CA LEU A 269 -8.55 -1.73 -36.31
C LEU A 269 -8.29 -0.40 -35.58
N PHE A 270 -8.01 0.67 -36.33
CA PHE A 270 -7.56 1.94 -35.76
C PHE A 270 -8.73 2.78 -35.23
N PHE A 271 -9.86 2.76 -35.92
CA PHE A 271 -11.09 3.41 -35.47
C PHE A 271 -11.76 2.66 -34.33
N SER A 272 -11.70 1.32 -34.32
CA SER A 272 -12.28 0.52 -33.25
C SER A 272 -11.53 0.70 -31.93
N VAL A 273 -10.20 0.79 -31.93
CA VAL A 273 -9.42 1.00 -30.70
C VAL A 273 -9.59 2.42 -30.15
N LEU A 274 -9.63 3.46 -31.00
CA LEU A 274 -9.87 4.84 -30.55
C LEU A 274 -11.31 5.03 -30.03
N TYR A 275 -12.29 4.38 -30.68
CA TYR A 275 -13.70 4.41 -30.27
C TYR A 275 -13.94 3.61 -28.99
N LEU A 276 -13.26 2.47 -28.79
CA LEU A 276 -13.28 1.73 -27.52
C LEU A 276 -12.64 2.52 -26.38
N LEU A 277 -11.54 3.24 -26.62
CA LEU A 277 -10.93 4.15 -25.64
C LEU A 277 -11.85 5.32 -25.31
N PHE A 278 -12.53 5.89 -26.31
CA PHE A 278 -13.52 6.95 -26.10
C PHE A 278 -14.73 6.46 -25.29
N LEU A 279 -15.27 5.28 -25.61
CA LEU A 279 -16.37 4.66 -24.88
C LEU A 279 -15.97 4.28 -23.44
N LEU A 280 -14.77 3.71 -23.23
CA LEU A 280 -14.30 3.34 -21.89
C LEU A 280 -14.03 4.55 -20.99
N LEU A 281 -13.68 5.70 -21.56
CA LEU A 281 -13.40 6.93 -20.79
C LEU A 281 -14.65 7.77 -20.51
N PHE A 282 -15.67 7.72 -21.37
CA PHE A 282 -16.91 8.51 -21.20
C PHE A 282 -18.09 7.75 -20.58
N ASN A 283 -18.07 6.41 -20.51
CA ASN A 283 -19.14 5.63 -19.84
C ASN A 283 -18.92 5.36 -18.34
N VAL A 284 -17.85 5.88 -17.73
CA VAL A 284 -17.64 5.77 -16.27
C VAL A 284 -18.39 6.86 -15.48
N GLY A 285 -19.15 7.73 -16.16
CA GLY A 285 -19.92 8.82 -15.56
C GLY A 285 -21.42 8.57 -15.35
N GLN A 286 -21.92 7.34 -15.56
CA GLN A 286 -23.31 6.97 -15.29
C GLN A 286 -23.33 5.63 -14.55
N GLY A 287 -23.39 5.72 -13.22
CA GLY A 287 -23.54 4.57 -12.32
C GLY A 287 -22.34 4.38 -11.41
N TRP A 288 -22.23 5.21 -10.37
CA TRP A 288 -22.38 4.89 -8.94
C TRP A 288 -22.54 6.22 -8.19
#